data_AF-A0A535DMR1-F1
#
_entry.id   AF-A0A535DMR1-F1
#
_cell.length_a   1.000
_cell.length_b   1.000
_cell.length_c   1.000
_cell.angle_alpha   90.00
_cell.angle_beta   90.00
_cell.angle_gamma   90.00
#
_symmetry.space_group_name_H-M   'P 1'
#
loop_
_entity.id
_entity.type
_entity.pdbx_description
1 polymer ?
#
loop_
_entity_poly.entity_id
_entity_poly.type
_entity_poly.pdbx_seq_one_letter_code
_entity_poly.pdbx_strand_id
1 'polypeptide(L)'
;MAVPLRVSSQDEDRGICVLSGYGLRIAVERGHLVVEDGVGADRRSLVYSRIDRELKRVVILGHAGTISLDAIRWLHGVGVPLIHLDTNGTIFLVATPRGAAAPAQRRAQLRAMDSPLGVDIARGLIAAKIEGQLGVLRHIEGSDEAQEYVAACGERARRVKTLAEVRQIEPLAARAYWRAWRRVPVRFDAQDAKRRPRHWRHFGSRISPLTDPSPRKAVNPANALLNYIYAILEAEARIAALAVGLDPVLGLLHADRPNRDSLACDLMEPVRPAVDRYVLELLSRRTFTKEDVFELLDGQCRLLPPLTYDLAVTAARWARLVRPVADEVADRLGGVRRRWRGTRSNGVGVNSRRRPRGPTGVTREFGGADGDAADQPASPMARRMRALRAANREWERLHGRPDPAEFKRDVLPGLVNLTLRQMEAATGLSRALCTKIRRGDIVPHPRYWEPLIDLTPCASHV
;
A
#
# COMPACT_ATOMS: atom_id res chain seq x y z
N MET A 1 4.10 -37.81 11.09
CA MET A 1 4.24 -36.73 12.08
C MET A 1 5.37 -35.83 11.64
N ALA A 2 5.06 -34.67 11.06
CA ALA A 2 6.02 -33.70 10.56
C ALA A 2 6.01 -32.49 11.48
N VAL A 3 7.13 -32.26 12.18
CA VAL A 3 7.40 -31.03 12.92
C VAL A 3 7.88 -29.98 11.89
N PRO A 4 7.42 -28.71 11.95
CA PRO A 4 7.66 -27.74 10.89
C PRO A 4 9.09 -27.20 10.90
N LEU A 5 9.55 -26.84 9.69
CA LEU A 5 10.84 -26.21 9.39
C LEU A 5 11.05 -24.93 10.22
N ARG A 6 11.90 -25.02 11.26
CA ARG A 6 12.62 -23.86 11.78
C ARG A 6 13.81 -23.59 10.86
N VAL A 7 13.61 -22.75 9.86
CA VAL A 7 14.74 -21.96 9.32
C VAL A 7 15.14 -21.02 10.46
N SER A 8 16.40 -21.01 10.86
CA SER A 8 16.88 -20.17 11.95
C SER A 8 16.80 -18.68 11.57
N SER A 9 15.66 -18.03 11.85
CA SER A 9 15.38 -16.60 11.62
C SER A 9 15.30 -15.79 12.93
N GLN A 10 15.77 -16.33 14.06
CA GLN A 10 15.43 -15.81 15.40
C GLN A 10 15.91 -14.37 15.74
N ASP A 11 16.73 -13.75 14.88
CA ASP A 11 17.13 -12.34 15.03
C ASP A 11 16.54 -11.39 13.98
N GLU A 12 16.03 -11.87 12.84
CA GLU A 12 15.53 -10.98 11.77
C GLU A 12 14.12 -10.44 12.05
N ASP A 13 13.33 -11.15 12.87
CA ASP A 13 11.91 -10.89 13.09
C ASP A 13 11.63 -10.12 14.40
N ARG A 14 12.69 -9.83 15.19
CA ARG A 14 12.53 -9.23 16.53
C ARG A 14 11.93 -7.83 16.44
N GLY A 15 10.78 -7.68 17.09
CA GLY A 15 10.12 -6.38 17.28
C GLY A 15 9.13 -5.96 16.20
N ILE A 16 8.77 -6.85 15.26
CA ILE A 16 7.66 -6.59 14.33
C ILE A 16 6.39 -7.23 14.87
N CYS A 17 5.42 -6.42 15.28
CA CYS A 17 4.09 -6.90 15.64
C CYS A 17 3.16 -6.79 14.44
N VAL A 18 2.86 -7.93 13.80
CA VAL A 18 1.87 -7.99 12.73
C VAL A 18 0.52 -8.43 13.30
N LEU A 19 -0.54 -7.69 12.96
CA LEU A 19 -1.93 -7.96 13.35
C LEU A 19 -2.78 -8.27 12.13
N SER A 20 -3.64 -9.26 12.23
CA SER A 20 -4.53 -9.66 11.13
C SER A 20 -5.89 -10.17 11.63
N GLY A 21 -6.82 -10.45 10.71
CA GLY A 21 -8.16 -10.95 11.04
C GLY A 21 -9.20 -9.84 11.20
N TYR A 22 -10.47 -10.24 11.35
CA TYR A 22 -11.59 -9.29 11.46
C TYR A 22 -11.80 -8.84 12.91
N GLY A 23 -11.85 -7.53 13.15
CA GLY A 23 -12.12 -6.99 14.49
C GLY A 23 -10.89 -6.95 15.40
N LEU A 24 -9.69 -6.79 14.82
CA LEU A 24 -8.46 -6.57 15.61
C LEU A 24 -8.58 -5.35 16.51
N ARG A 25 -7.82 -5.31 17.61
CA ARG A 25 -7.86 -4.24 18.59
C ARG A 25 -6.45 -3.80 18.96
N ILE A 26 -6.22 -2.49 18.97
CA ILE A 26 -4.99 -1.87 19.47
C ILE A 26 -5.38 -0.79 20.48
N ALA A 27 -5.06 -1.03 21.74
CA ALA A 27 -5.49 -0.21 22.86
C ALA A 27 -4.36 0.03 23.88
N VAL A 28 -4.61 0.89 24.86
CA VAL A 28 -3.72 1.05 26.02
C VAL A 28 -4.49 0.66 27.26
N GLU A 29 -3.95 -0.28 28.01
CA GLU A 29 -4.53 -0.76 29.25
C GLU A 29 -3.47 -0.70 30.34
N ARG A 30 -3.78 0.00 31.44
CA ARG A 30 -2.85 0.18 32.58
C ARG A 30 -1.45 0.64 32.15
N GLY A 31 -1.37 1.52 31.15
CA GLY A 31 -0.11 2.08 30.62
C GLY A 31 0.65 1.20 29.62
N HIS A 32 0.19 -0.02 29.37
CA HIS A 32 0.77 -0.95 28.41
C HIS A 32 0.01 -0.88 27.09
N LEU A 33 0.71 -1.07 25.97
CA LEU A 33 0.06 -1.25 24.68
C LEU A 33 -0.46 -2.69 24.61
N VAL A 34 -1.76 -2.86 24.43
CA VAL A 34 -2.41 -4.16 24.24
C VAL A 34 -2.81 -4.27 22.78
N VAL A 35 -2.38 -5.34 22.12
CA VAL A 35 -2.74 -5.64 20.74
C VAL A 35 -3.35 -7.02 20.64
N GLU A 36 -4.47 -7.11 19.94
CA GLU A 36 -5.23 -8.34 19.77
C GLU A 36 -5.46 -8.58 18.28
N ASP A 37 -5.11 -9.78 17.83
CA ASP A 37 -5.53 -10.26 16.50
C ASP A 37 -7.07 -10.34 16.44
N GLY A 38 -7.59 -10.13 15.24
CA GLY A 38 -9.00 -10.32 14.95
C GLY A 38 -9.39 -11.79 14.91
N VAL A 39 -10.66 -12.05 14.58
CA VAL A 39 -11.15 -13.42 14.35
C VAL A 39 -10.37 -14.03 13.17
N GLY A 40 -9.78 -15.20 13.43
CA GLY A 40 -8.92 -15.95 12.51
C GLY A 40 -8.45 -17.26 13.14
N ALA A 41 -7.62 -18.02 12.41
CA ALA A 41 -7.10 -19.30 12.90
C ALA A 41 -6.18 -19.14 14.13
N ASP A 42 -5.35 -18.09 14.13
CA ASP A 42 -4.37 -17.82 15.19
C ASP A 42 -4.65 -16.48 15.86
N ARG A 43 -5.51 -16.50 16.89
CA ARG A 43 -5.82 -15.29 17.67
C ARG A 43 -4.83 -15.14 18.83
N ARG A 44 -4.10 -14.03 18.85
CA ARG A 44 -3.15 -13.69 19.93
C ARG A 44 -3.54 -12.39 20.60
N SER A 45 -3.19 -12.26 21.86
CA SER A 45 -3.19 -11.01 22.61
C SER A 45 -1.78 -10.80 23.14
N LEU A 46 -1.17 -9.67 22.78
CA LEU A 46 0.19 -9.32 23.15
C LEU A 46 0.17 -7.99 23.93
N VAL A 47 1.06 -7.89 24.91
CA VAL A 47 1.17 -6.73 25.78
C VAL A 47 2.60 -6.21 25.71
N TYR A 48 2.74 -4.92 25.41
CA TYR A 48 4.05 -4.26 25.33
C TYR A 48 4.19 -3.17 26.40
N SER A 49 5.30 -3.25 27.14
CA SER A 49 5.74 -2.20 28.04
C SER A 49 6.47 -1.09 27.28
N ARG A 50 6.43 0.13 27.81
CA ARG A 50 7.22 1.26 27.30
C ARG A 50 8.72 1.07 27.54
N ILE A 51 9.09 0.24 28.51
CA ILE A 51 10.47 0.08 28.98
C ILE A 51 11.24 -0.87 28.06
N ASP A 52 10.60 -1.95 27.62
CA ASP A 52 11.31 -3.08 27.02
C ASP A 52 11.86 -2.76 25.62
N ARG A 53 11.37 -1.70 24.95
CA ARG A 53 11.84 -1.21 23.63
C ARG A 53 12.01 -2.30 22.56
N GLU A 54 11.46 -3.48 22.76
CA GLU A 54 11.55 -4.63 21.85
C GLU A 54 10.72 -4.36 20.61
N LEU A 55 9.54 -3.75 20.78
CA LEU A 55 8.66 -3.37 19.69
C LEU A 55 9.30 -2.27 18.83
N LYS A 56 9.53 -2.58 17.56
CA LYS A 56 10.09 -1.68 16.54
C LYS A 56 9.05 -1.23 15.53
N ARG A 57 8.05 -2.06 15.22
CA ARG A 57 6.97 -1.77 14.26
C ARG A 57 5.67 -2.42 14.70
N VAL A 58 4.55 -1.76 14.38
CA VAL A 58 3.23 -2.40 14.33
C VAL A 58 2.75 -2.37 12.89
N VAL A 59 2.38 -3.53 12.35
CA VAL A 59 1.86 -3.69 10.99
C VAL A 59 0.46 -4.28 11.06
N ILE A 60 -0.52 -3.54 10.56
CA ILE A 60 -1.92 -3.98 10.48
C ILE A 60 -2.18 -4.50 9.08
N LEU A 61 -2.72 -5.72 8.98
CA LEU A 61 -3.15 -6.35 7.75
C LEU A 61 -4.68 -6.41 7.68
N GLY A 62 -5.27 -5.83 6.64
CA GLY A 62 -6.72 -5.91 6.38
C GLY A 62 -7.45 -4.58 6.64
N HIS A 63 -8.75 -4.64 6.92
CA HIS A 63 -9.62 -3.45 6.90
C HIS A 63 -10.64 -3.36 8.05
N ALA A 64 -10.62 -4.28 9.01
CA ALA A 64 -11.61 -4.34 10.08
C ALA A 64 -10.96 -4.42 11.46
N GLY A 65 -11.17 -3.40 12.29
CA GLY A 65 -10.63 -3.33 13.64
C GLY A 65 -10.75 -1.96 14.27
N THR A 66 -10.17 -1.80 15.46
CA THR A 66 -10.17 -0.55 16.23
C THR A 66 -8.77 -0.21 16.72
N ILE A 67 -8.42 1.08 16.67
CA ILE A 67 -7.20 1.64 17.24
C ILE A 67 -7.63 2.76 18.16
N SER A 68 -7.30 2.67 19.44
CA SER A 68 -7.61 3.77 20.37
C SER A 68 -6.66 4.95 20.16
N LEU A 69 -7.15 6.17 20.42
CA LEU A 69 -6.31 7.37 20.37
C LEU A 69 -5.13 7.30 21.33
N ASP A 70 -5.33 6.67 22.50
CA ASP A 70 -4.24 6.43 23.45
C ASP A 70 -3.18 5.49 22.91
N ALA A 71 -3.54 4.49 22.11
CA ALA A 71 -2.58 3.61 21.47
C ALA A 71 -1.75 4.34 20.41
N ILE A 72 -2.37 5.20 19.60
CA ILE A 72 -1.66 6.08 18.66
C ILE A 72 -0.67 6.97 19.42
N ARG A 73 -1.11 7.60 20.52
CA ARG A 73 -0.25 8.43 21.38
C ARG A 73 0.88 7.63 22.03
N TRP A 74 0.61 6.39 22.43
CA TRP A 74 1.59 5.48 23.03
C TRP A 74 2.68 5.12 22.02
N LEU A 75 2.29 4.67 20.82
CA LEU A 75 3.22 4.35 19.72
C LEU A 75 4.06 5.58 19.35
N HIS A 76 3.40 6.74 19.28
CA HIS A 76 4.08 8.00 19.03
C HIS A 76 5.15 8.32 20.09
N GLY A 77 4.80 8.17 21.37
CA GLY A 77 5.70 8.46 22.49
C GLY A 77 6.92 7.55 22.58
N VAL A 78 6.80 6.28 22.14
CA VAL A 78 7.92 5.31 22.18
C VAL A 78 8.78 5.36 20.91
N GLY A 79 8.29 5.95 19.82
CA GLY A 79 9.05 5.99 18.57
C GLY A 79 8.69 4.85 17.60
N VAL A 80 7.58 4.14 17.80
CA VAL A 80 7.20 2.94 17.03
C VAL A 80 6.29 3.33 15.86
N PRO A 81 6.72 3.15 14.60
CA PRO A 81 5.86 3.35 13.44
C PRO A 81 4.70 2.35 13.38
N LEU A 82 3.54 2.86 12.96
CA LEU A 82 2.35 2.10 12.63
C LEU A 82 2.17 2.07 11.11
N ILE A 83 2.15 0.87 10.54
CA ILE A 83 1.93 0.62 9.12
C ILE A 83 0.59 -0.08 8.97
N HIS A 84 -0.26 0.38 8.07
CA HIS A 84 -1.53 -0.28 7.73
C HIS A 84 -1.54 -0.63 6.25
N LEU A 85 -1.58 -1.93 5.96
CA LEU A 85 -1.58 -2.51 4.63
C LEU A 85 -2.89 -3.26 4.38
N ASP A 86 -3.42 -3.12 3.16
CA ASP A 86 -4.45 -4.01 2.68
C ASP A 86 -3.84 -5.36 2.25
N THR A 87 -4.70 -6.37 2.15
CA THR A 87 -4.41 -7.70 1.57
C THR A 87 -3.87 -7.65 0.14
N ASN A 88 -4.14 -6.57 -0.61
CA ASN A 88 -3.62 -6.36 -1.96
C ASN A 88 -2.26 -5.62 -2.00
N GLY A 89 -1.69 -5.29 -0.84
CA GLY A 89 -0.45 -4.50 -0.73
C GLY A 89 -0.65 -2.99 -0.80
N THR A 90 -1.89 -2.48 -0.81
CA THR A 90 -2.12 -1.03 -0.73
C THR A 90 -1.74 -0.51 0.65
N ILE A 91 -0.92 0.54 0.69
CA ILE A 91 -0.56 1.24 1.93
C ILE A 91 -1.65 2.26 2.25
N PHE A 92 -2.39 2.05 3.34
CA PHE A 92 -3.39 3.01 3.82
C PHE A 92 -2.79 4.05 4.77
N LEU A 93 -1.89 3.62 5.64
CA LEU A 93 -1.28 4.48 6.66
C LEU A 93 0.17 4.09 6.88
N VAL A 94 1.02 5.10 6.95
CA VAL A 94 2.34 5.01 7.58
C VAL A 94 2.42 6.17 8.56
N ALA A 95 2.13 5.89 9.82
CA ALA A 95 2.23 6.85 10.90
C ALA A 95 3.54 6.60 11.64
N THR A 96 4.52 7.46 11.39
CA THR A 96 5.76 7.48 12.16
C THR A 96 5.82 8.75 12.99
N PRO A 97 6.40 8.71 14.19
CA PRO A 97 6.75 9.90 14.94
C PRO A 97 7.59 10.79 14.04
N ARG A 98 7.28 12.10 14.02
CA ARG A 98 8.06 13.04 13.23
C ARG A 98 9.52 12.94 13.68
N GLY A 99 10.40 12.55 12.77
CA GLY A 99 11.83 12.79 12.93
C GLY A 99 12.05 14.27 13.20
N ALA A 100 13.14 14.62 13.88
CA ALA A 100 13.47 16.02 14.14
C ALA A 100 13.34 16.80 12.83
N ALA A 101 12.38 17.73 12.76
CA ALA A 101 12.13 18.48 11.55
C ALA A 101 13.46 19.08 11.08
N ALA A 102 13.88 18.74 9.87
CA ALA A 102 15.13 19.21 9.30
C ALA A 102 14.83 20.11 8.09
N PRO A 103 14.35 21.36 8.29
CA PRO A 103 14.09 22.27 7.18
C PRO A 103 15.29 22.45 6.24
N ALA A 104 16.51 22.40 6.79
CA ALA A 104 17.74 22.43 6.00
C ALA A 104 17.82 21.25 5.02
N GLN A 105 17.49 20.05 5.49
CA GLN A 105 17.51 18.82 4.69
C GLN A 105 16.50 18.87 3.54
N ARG A 106 15.28 19.34 3.81
CA ARG A 106 14.24 19.49 2.78
C ARG A 106 14.59 20.57 1.76
N ARG A 107 15.18 21.69 2.21
CA ARG A 107 15.68 22.73 1.29
C ARG A 107 16.82 22.21 0.42
N ALA A 108 17.73 21.43 0.99
CA ALA A 108 18.80 20.80 0.24
C ALA A 108 18.26 19.80 -0.80
N GLN A 109 17.29 18.98 -0.41
CA GLN A 109 16.58 18.06 -1.31
C GLN A 109 15.94 18.79 -2.49
N LEU A 110 15.19 19.87 -2.24
CA LEU A 110 14.58 20.68 -3.29
C LEU A 110 15.61 21.28 -4.26
N ARG A 111 16.73 21.78 -3.74
CA ARG A 111 17.83 22.31 -4.56
C ARG A 111 18.53 21.24 -5.39
N ALA A 112 18.42 19.97 -5.00
CA ALA A 112 19.11 18.88 -5.66
C ALA A 112 18.39 18.33 -6.90
N MET A 113 17.06 18.44 -6.99
CA MET A 113 16.23 17.74 -8.01
C MET A 113 16.72 17.91 -9.45
N ASP A 114 17.23 19.10 -9.80
CA ASP A 114 17.74 19.41 -11.15
C ASP A 114 19.21 19.84 -11.14
N SER A 115 19.95 19.56 -10.07
CA SER A 115 21.37 19.90 -9.97
C SER A 115 22.27 18.73 -10.35
N PRO A 116 23.56 18.98 -10.66
CA PRO A 116 24.54 17.92 -10.86
C PRO A 116 24.61 16.92 -9.69
N LEU A 117 24.36 17.39 -8.47
CA LEU A 117 24.28 16.52 -7.28
C LEU A 117 23.09 15.56 -7.35
N GLY A 118 21.90 16.03 -7.74
CA GLY A 118 20.73 15.16 -7.90
C GLY A 118 20.93 14.10 -8.96
N VAL A 119 21.54 14.46 -10.09
CA VAL A 119 21.91 13.50 -11.14
C VAL A 119 22.89 12.46 -10.60
N ASP A 120 23.91 12.90 -9.86
CA ASP A 120 24.93 12.01 -9.27
C ASP A 120 24.32 11.06 -8.22
N ILE A 121 23.33 11.51 -7.43
CA ILE A 121 22.60 10.65 -6.49
C ILE A 121 21.73 9.65 -7.25
N ALA A 122 20.89 10.12 -8.17
CA ALA A 122 20.01 9.28 -8.98
C ALA A 122 20.77 8.20 -9.76
N ARG A 123 21.93 8.57 -10.32
CA ARG A 123 22.86 7.66 -10.99
C ARG A 123 23.36 6.57 -10.05
N GLY A 124 23.80 6.94 -8.85
CA GLY A 124 24.26 5.98 -7.84
C GLY A 124 23.18 4.97 -7.46
N LEU A 125 21.94 5.45 -7.23
CA LEU A 125 20.81 4.58 -6.88
C LEU A 125 20.48 3.57 -7.99
N ILE A 126 20.44 4.01 -9.25
CA ILE A 126 20.16 3.12 -10.39
C ILE A 126 21.32 2.18 -10.70
N ALA A 127 22.57 2.64 -10.57
CA ALA A 127 23.73 1.76 -10.70
C ALA A 127 23.68 0.64 -9.67
N ALA A 128 23.39 0.95 -8.40
CA ALA A 128 23.25 -0.05 -7.33
C ALA A 128 22.09 -1.02 -7.59
N LYS A 129 20.95 -0.53 -8.10
CA LYS A 129 19.83 -1.39 -8.54
C LYS A 129 20.29 -2.39 -9.60
N ILE A 130 20.91 -1.90 -10.68
CA ILE A 130 21.32 -2.72 -11.82
C ILE A 130 22.36 -3.77 -11.40
N GLU A 131 23.33 -3.36 -10.58
CA GLU A 131 24.33 -4.27 -10.03
C GLU A 131 23.71 -5.36 -9.14
N GLY A 132 22.77 -5.00 -8.28
CA GLY A 132 22.01 -5.96 -7.50
C GLY A 132 21.20 -6.92 -8.39
N GLN A 133 20.55 -6.41 -9.44
CA GLN A 133 19.80 -7.23 -10.40
C GLN A 133 20.70 -8.22 -11.15
N LEU A 134 21.92 -7.82 -11.51
CA LEU A 134 22.92 -8.72 -12.07
C LEU A 134 23.27 -9.85 -11.09
N GLY A 135 23.42 -9.53 -9.80
CA GLY A 135 23.60 -10.54 -8.75
C GLY A 135 22.43 -11.52 -8.65
N VAL A 136 21.19 -11.06 -8.84
CA VAL A 136 20.00 -11.92 -8.85
C VAL A 136 19.97 -12.84 -10.08
N LEU A 137 20.32 -12.32 -11.27
CA LEU A 137 20.32 -13.10 -12.50
C LEU A 137 21.24 -14.32 -12.42
N ARG A 138 22.36 -14.24 -11.71
CA ARG A 138 23.27 -15.39 -11.49
C ARG A 138 22.59 -16.60 -10.82
N HIS A 139 21.44 -16.41 -10.17
CA HIS A 139 20.63 -17.47 -9.57
C HIS A 139 19.50 -17.98 -10.47
N ILE A 140 19.38 -17.45 -11.69
CA ILE A 140 18.38 -17.88 -12.67
C ILE A 140 19.10 -18.62 -13.79
N GLU A 141 18.74 -19.88 -13.98
CA GLU A 141 19.28 -20.74 -15.04
C GLU A 141 18.95 -20.18 -16.44
N GLY A 142 19.93 -20.20 -17.35
CA GLY A 142 19.78 -19.74 -18.73
C GLY A 142 19.64 -18.23 -18.87
N SER A 143 20.18 -17.45 -17.93
CA SER A 143 20.09 -16.00 -17.91
C SER A 143 21.33 -15.28 -18.49
N ASP A 144 22.28 -15.98 -19.10
CA ASP A 144 23.58 -15.43 -19.51
C ASP A 144 23.46 -14.21 -20.45
N GLU A 145 22.58 -14.28 -21.47
CA GLU A 145 22.30 -13.15 -22.36
C GLU A 145 21.73 -11.94 -21.59
N ALA A 146 20.87 -12.19 -20.60
CA ALA A 146 20.33 -11.12 -19.77
C ALA A 146 21.39 -10.54 -18.84
N GLN A 147 22.29 -11.38 -18.30
CA GLN A 147 23.41 -10.93 -17.47
C GLN A 147 24.34 -10.00 -18.25
N GLU A 148 24.73 -10.39 -19.47
CA GLU A 148 25.58 -9.58 -20.33
C GLU A 148 24.93 -8.23 -20.67
N TYR A 149 23.66 -8.25 -21.10
CA TYR A 149 22.94 -7.03 -21.46
C TYR A 149 22.74 -6.09 -20.24
N VAL A 150 22.35 -6.64 -19.08
CA VAL A 150 22.16 -5.87 -17.85
C VAL A 150 23.49 -5.31 -17.33
N ALA A 151 24.59 -6.07 -17.45
CA ALA A 151 25.93 -5.58 -17.11
C ALA A 151 26.34 -4.39 -18.01
N ALA A 152 26.09 -4.48 -19.31
CA ALA A 152 26.32 -3.38 -20.25
C ALA A 152 25.47 -2.14 -19.92
N CYS A 153 24.20 -2.32 -19.51
CA CYS A 153 23.39 -1.22 -18.99
C CYS A 153 23.99 -0.60 -17.73
N GLY A 154 24.56 -1.39 -16.82
CA GLY A 154 25.24 -0.91 -15.61
C GLY A 154 26.46 -0.04 -15.91
N GLU A 155 27.31 -0.47 -16.86
CA GLU A 155 28.44 0.34 -17.35
C GLU A 155 27.98 1.67 -17.92
N ARG A 156 26.90 1.66 -18.71
CA ARG A 156 26.31 2.89 -19.27
C ARG A 156 25.72 3.78 -18.17
N ALA A 157 25.03 3.20 -17.19
CA ALA A 157 24.44 3.93 -16.07
C ALA A 157 25.50 4.73 -15.29
N ARG A 158 26.71 4.20 -15.12
CA ARG A 158 27.81 4.92 -14.45
C ARG A 158 28.29 6.17 -15.19
N ARG A 159 28.02 6.30 -16.49
CA ARG A 159 28.57 7.38 -17.35
C ARG A 159 27.57 8.45 -17.73
N VAL A 160 26.29 8.29 -17.39
CA VAL A 160 25.25 9.28 -17.70
C VAL A 160 25.51 10.61 -17.00
N LYS A 161 25.15 11.70 -17.67
CA LYS A 161 25.37 13.08 -17.21
C LYS A 161 24.08 13.82 -16.92
N THR A 162 22.95 13.28 -17.34
CA THR A 162 21.63 13.91 -17.17
C THR A 162 20.62 12.94 -16.56
N LEU A 163 19.61 13.49 -15.90
CA LEU A 163 18.54 12.69 -15.31
C LEU A 163 17.68 11.98 -16.38
N ALA A 164 17.53 12.60 -17.55
CA ALA A 164 16.84 12.01 -18.69
C ALA A 164 17.52 10.71 -19.16
N GLU A 165 18.86 10.70 -19.25
CA GLU A 165 19.63 9.51 -19.59
C GLU A 165 19.49 8.41 -18.52
N VAL A 166 19.54 8.78 -17.22
CA VAL A 166 19.30 7.81 -16.12
C VAL A 166 17.95 7.13 -16.30
N ARG A 167 16.89 7.91 -16.56
CA ARG A 167 15.51 7.40 -16.76
C ARG A 167 15.34 6.54 -18.00
N GLN A 168 16.24 6.62 -18.98
CA GLN A 168 16.19 5.79 -20.19
C GLN A 168 16.91 4.44 -20.02
N ILE A 169 17.96 4.38 -19.19
CA ILE A 169 18.72 3.14 -19.00
C ILE A 169 17.95 2.14 -18.13
N GLU A 170 17.27 2.61 -17.08
CA GLU A 170 16.55 1.73 -16.16
C GLU A 170 15.51 0.82 -16.87
N PRO A 171 14.65 1.31 -17.77
CA PRO A 171 13.67 0.46 -18.45
C PRO A 171 14.32 -0.59 -19.36
N LEU A 172 15.46 -0.27 -19.97
CA LEU A 172 16.19 -1.20 -20.82
C LEU A 172 16.74 -2.38 -20.01
N ALA A 173 17.38 -2.10 -18.88
CA ALA A 173 17.87 -3.11 -17.95
C ALA A 173 16.70 -3.93 -17.37
N ALA A 174 15.64 -3.27 -16.92
CA ALA A 174 14.47 -3.92 -16.35
C ALA A 174 13.79 -4.88 -17.32
N ARG A 175 13.69 -4.53 -18.61
CA ARG A 175 13.10 -5.41 -19.64
C ARG A 175 13.88 -6.70 -19.81
N ALA A 176 15.21 -6.62 -19.91
CA ALA A 176 16.06 -7.80 -20.02
C ALA A 176 16.01 -8.65 -18.74
N TYR A 177 16.06 -7.99 -17.58
CA TYR A 177 15.96 -8.60 -16.27
C TYR A 177 14.67 -9.41 -16.10
N TRP A 178 13.50 -8.78 -16.25
CA TRP A 178 12.21 -9.46 -16.07
C TRP A 178 11.92 -10.50 -17.16
N ARG A 179 12.55 -10.38 -18.35
CA ARG A 179 12.46 -11.43 -19.39
C ARG A 179 13.12 -12.73 -18.94
N ALA A 180 14.25 -12.66 -18.21
CA ALA A 180 14.93 -13.83 -17.67
C ALA A 180 14.05 -14.58 -16.65
N TRP A 181 13.19 -13.86 -15.92
CA TRP A 181 12.28 -14.45 -14.94
C TRP A 181 11.15 -15.27 -15.56
N ARG A 182 10.85 -15.14 -16.86
CA ARG A 182 9.63 -15.66 -17.49
C ARG A 182 9.35 -17.14 -17.21
N ARG A 183 10.41 -17.95 -17.11
CA ARG A 183 10.34 -19.41 -16.89
C ARG A 183 10.50 -19.83 -15.44
N VAL A 184 10.68 -18.90 -14.50
CA VAL A 184 10.78 -19.22 -13.07
C VAL A 184 9.51 -19.97 -12.64
N PRO A 185 9.63 -21.21 -12.13
CA PRO A 185 8.47 -22.02 -11.80
C PRO A 185 7.80 -21.55 -10.52
N VAL A 186 6.48 -21.71 -10.47
CA VAL A 186 5.65 -21.52 -9.29
C VAL A 186 4.95 -22.85 -9.01
N ARG A 187 5.29 -23.45 -7.87
CA ARG A 187 4.86 -24.81 -7.54
C ARG A 187 3.54 -24.78 -6.78
N PHE A 188 2.62 -25.64 -7.16
CA PHE A 188 1.38 -25.88 -6.44
C PHE A 188 1.31 -27.33 -6.03
N ASP A 189 0.57 -27.64 -4.96
CA ASP A 189 0.25 -29.04 -4.67
C ASP A 189 -0.54 -29.68 -5.83
N ALA A 190 -0.55 -31.01 -5.90
CA ALA A 190 -1.14 -31.72 -7.02
C ALA A 190 -2.66 -31.48 -7.20
N GLN A 191 -3.38 -31.19 -6.12
CA GLN A 191 -4.82 -30.97 -6.15
C GLN A 191 -5.14 -29.56 -6.62
N ASP A 192 -4.47 -28.55 -6.05
CA ASP A 192 -4.66 -27.16 -6.39
C ASP A 192 -4.08 -26.81 -7.76
N ALA A 193 -2.98 -27.44 -8.17
CA ALA A 193 -2.43 -27.27 -9.52
C ALA A 193 -3.47 -27.54 -10.63
N LYS A 194 -4.45 -28.43 -10.39
CA LYS A 194 -5.53 -28.73 -11.35
C LYS A 194 -6.61 -27.65 -11.38
N ARG A 195 -6.79 -26.93 -10.27
CA ARG A 195 -7.83 -25.89 -10.09
C ARG A 195 -7.32 -24.48 -10.38
N ARG A 196 -5.99 -24.27 -10.41
CA ARG A 196 -5.38 -22.97 -10.70
C ARG A 196 -5.16 -22.75 -12.19
N PRO A 197 -5.21 -21.49 -12.67
CA PRO A 197 -4.89 -21.17 -14.05
C PRO A 197 -3.51 -21.67 -14.48
N ARG A 198 -3.39 -22.20 -15.70
CA ARG A 198 -2.11 -22.76 -16.19
C ARG A 198 -0.98 -21.75 -16.21
N HIS A 199 -1.29 -20.48 -16.50
CA HIS A 199 -0.28 -19.41 -16.54
C HIS A 199 0.29 -19.06 -15.16
N TRP A 200 -0.32 -19.50 -14.05
CA TRP A 200 0.22 -19.31 -12.70
C TRP A 200 1.43 -20.19 -12.41
N ARG A 201 1.67 -21.23 -13.19
CA ARG A 201 2.76 -22.21 -12.98
C ARG A 201 4.15 -21.63 -13.24
N HIS A 202 4.23 -20.46 -13.84
CA HIS A 202 5.48 -19.73 -14.06
C HIS A 202 5.27 -18.23 -13.80
N PHE A 203 6.35 -17.51 -13.57
CA PHE A 203 6.30 -16.06 -13.38
C PHE A 203 5.69 -15.31 -14.57
N GLY A 204 6.04 -15.68 -15.80
CA GLY A 204 5.52 -14.98 -16.99
C GLY A 204 6.08 -13.56 -17.14
N SER A 205 5.21 -12.55 -17.06
CA SER A 205 5.58 -11.13 -17.22
C SER A 205 5.41 -10.36 -15.92
N ARG A 206 6.27 -9.35 -15.71
CA ARG A 206 6.09 -8.36 -14.64
C ARG A 206 4.94 -7.39 -14.91
N ILE A 207 4.68 -7.10 -16.19
CA ILE A 207 3.57 -6.23 -16.62
C ILE A 207 2.28 -7.04 -16.58
N SER A 208 1.25 -6.47 -15.96
CA SER A 208 -0.05 -7.12 -15.89
C SER A 208 -0.86 -6.88 -17.17
N PRO A 209 -1.52 -7.91 -17.73
CA PRO A 209 -2.49 -7.70 -18.80
C PRO A 209 -3.77 -6.99 -18.34
N LEU A 210 -4.02 -6.90 -17.02
CA LEU A 210 -5.20 -6.22 -16.46
C LEU A 210 -4.99 -4.71 -16.26
N THR A 211 -3.75 -4.24 -16.43
CA THR A 211 -3.39 -2.82 -16.33
C THR A 211 -2.31 -2.50 -17.35
N ASP A 212 -2.64 -1.69 -18.34
CA ASP A 212 -1.71 -1.30 -19.39
C ASP A 212 -0.99 0.03 -19.09
N PRO A 213 0.36 0.10 -19.16
CA PRO A 213 1.34 -0.94 -18.83
C PRO A 213 1.75 -0.77 -17.35
N SER A 214 1.18 -1.57 -16.45
CA SER A 214 1.45 -1.45 -15.01
C SER A 214 1.55 -2.82 -14.32
N PRO A 215 2.44 -2.97 -13.32
CA PRO A 215 2.52 -4.19 -12.53
C PRO A 215 1.46 -4.31 -11.42
N ARG A 216 0.59 -3.31 -11.23
CA ARG A 216 -0.25 -3.17 -10.02
C ARG A 216 -1.22 -4.33 -9.79
N LYS A 217 -1.90 -4.80 -10.85
CA LYS A 217 -2.85 -5.91 -10.76
C LYS A 217 -2.13 -7.25 -10.98
N ALA A 218 -1.63 -7.86 -9.92
CA ALA A 218 -0.96 -9.15 -10.03
C ALA A 218 -1.90 -10.21 -10.62
N VAL A 219 -1.43 -10.97 -11.62
CA VAL A 219 -2.20 -12.03 -12.30
C VAL A 219 -1.66 -13.43 -12.01
N ASN A 220 -0.70 -13.55 -11.10
CA ASN A 220 -0.13 -14.80 -10.61
C ASN A 220 0.50 -14.59 -9.21
N PRO A 221 0.83 -15.67 -8.48
CA PRO A 221 1.38 -15.57 -7.13
C PRO A 221 2.69 -14.79 -7.04
N ALA A 222 3.60 -15.00 -8.01
CA ALA A 222 4.91 -14.37 -7.98
C ALA A 222 4.84 -12.84 -8.08
N ASN A 223 3.99 -12.30 -8.98
CA ASN A 223 3.72 -10.88 -9.03
C ASN A 223 3.00 -10.36 -7.78
N ALA A 224 2.12 -11.17 -7.17
CA ALA A 224 1.43 -10.79 -5.94
C ALA A 224 2.42 -10.67 -4.78
N LEU A 225 3.36 -11.62 -4.65
CA LEU A 225 4.48 -11.57 -3.69
C LEU A 225 5.34 -10.31 -3.88
N LEU A 226 5.80 -10.05 -5.10
CA LEU A 226 6.62 -8.86 -5.39
C LEU A 226 5.87 -7.58 -5.04
N ASN A 227 4.62 -7.43 -5.48
CA ASN A 227 3.82 -6.24 -5.17
C ASN A 227 3.66 -6.05 -3.66
N TYR A 228 3.38 -7.12 -2.93
CA TYR A 228 3.17 -7.07 -1.49
C TYR A 228 4.45 -6.69 -0.73
N ILE A 229 5.58 -7.31 -1.04
CA ILE A 229 6.86 -7.01 -0.38
C ILE A 229 7.38 -5.63 -0.79
N TYR A 230 7.19 -5.23 -2.05
CA TYR A 230 7.54 -3.87 -2.46
C TYR A 230 6.71 -2.80 -1.74
N ALA A 231 5.45 -3.07 -1.39
CA ALA A 231 4.66 -2.15 -0.57
C ALA A 231 5.20 -2.05 0.86
N ILE A 232 5.64 -3.17 1.45
CA ILE A 232 6.31 -3.16 2.76
C ILE A 232 7.63 -2.36 2.68
N LEU A 233 8.43 -2.60 1.65
CA LEU A 233 9.67 -1.86 1.42
C LEU A 233 9.42 -0.38 1.17
N GLU A 234 8.37 -0.01 0.43
CA GLU A 234 7.96 1.39 0.23
C GLU A 234 7.57 2.05 1.55
N ALA A 235 6.83 1.35 2.43
CA ALA A 235 6.50 1.85 3.76
C ALA A 235 7.77 2.07 4.62
N GLU A 236 8.72 1.15 4.59
CA GLU A 236 9.99 1.31 5.31
C GLU A 236 10.90 2.39 4.69
N ALA A 237 10.89 2.57 3.37
CA ALA A 237 11.58 3.66 2.68
C ALA A 237 11.02 5.02 3.10
N ARG A 238 9.69 5.12 3.22
CA ARG A 238 9.00 6.33 3.74
C ARG A 238 9.42 6.62 5.18
N ILE A 239 9.46 5.60 6.05
CA ILE A 239 9.93 5.73 7.43
C ILE A 239 11.39 6.19 7.47
N ALA A 240 12.26 5.59 6.65
CA ALA A 240 13.67 5.92 6.58
C ALA A 240 13.90 7.37 6.14
N ALA A 241 13.22 7.83 5.08
CA ALA A 241 13.26 9.22 4.62
C ALA A 241 12.85 10.20 5.73
N LEU A 242 11.73 9.94 6.41
CA LEU A 242 11.24 10.77 7.50
C LEU A 242 12.21 10.78 8.71
N ALA A 243 12.87 9.66 8.98
CA ALA A 243 13.83 9.54 10.08
C ALA A 243 15.10 10.39 9.86
N VAL A 244 15.52 10.59 8.60
CA VAL A 244 16.66 11.44 8.23
C VAL A 244 16.25 12.87 7.86
N GLY A 245 14.96 13.21 8.00
CA GLY A 245 14.44 14.56 7.78
C GLY A 245 14.18 14.93 6.33
N LEU A 246 14.22 13.96 5.41
CA LEU A 246 13.83 14.14 4.01
C LEU A 246 12.29 14.12 3.87
N ASP A 247 11.81 14.67 2.76
CA ASP A 247 10.41 14.57 2.37
C ASP A 247 10.20 13.37 1.43
N PRO A 248 9.38 12.37 1.80
CA PRO A 248 9.14 11.18 0.96
C PRO A 248 8.53 11.48 -0.41
N VAL A 249 7.83 12.61 -0.57
CA VAL A 249 7.13 12.96 -1.81
C VAL A 249 8.09 13.48 -2.87
N LEU A 250 9.16 14.16 -2.47
CA LEU A 250 10.06 14.90 -3.37
C LEU A 250 11.17 13.98 -3.93
N GLY A 251 10.91 13.34 -5.07
CA GLY A 251 11.90 12.46 -5.71
C GLY A 251 13.09 13.20 -6.31
N LEU A 252 14.24 12.54 -6.37
CA LEU A 252 15.41 12.97 -7.13
C LEU A 252 15.44 12.34 -8.53
N LEU A 253 14.96 11.09 -8.67
CA LEU A 253 14.87 10.40 -9.96
C LEU A 253 13.43 10.31 -10.45
N HIS A 254 12.54 9.82 -9.59
CA HIS A 254 11.14 9.62 -9.92
C HIS A 254 10.40 10.96 -10.04
N ALA A 255 9.78 11.21 -11.20
CA ALA A 255 9.01 12.44 -11.45
C ALA A 255 7.83 12.59 -10.47
N ASP A 256 7.45 13.84 -10.19
CA ASP A 256 6.34 14.11 -9.28
C ASP A 256 5.02 13.58 -9.84
N ARG A 257 4.28 12.89 -8.98
CA ARG A 257 2.94 12.38 -9.28
C ARG A 257 2.07 12.58 -8.03
N PRO A 258 0.80 13.00 -8.19
CA PRO A 258 -0.10 13.12 -7.05
C PRO A 258 -0.16 11.81 -6.26
N ASN A 259 -0.08 11.92 -4.94
CA ASN A 259 -0.18 10.80 -4.00
C ASN A 259 0.88 9.69 -4.18
N ARG A 260 2.05 10.01 -4.75
CA ARG A 260 3.21 9.11 -4.78
C ARG A 260 4.34 9.66 -3.92
N ASP A 261 4.89 8.80 -3.07
CA ASP A 261 6.16 9.08 -2.39
C ASP A 261 7.33 8.80 -3.34
N SER A 262 7.64 9.76 -4.23
CA SER A 262 8.65 9.57 -5.27
C SER A 262 10.05 9.35 -4.69
N LEU A 263 10.41 10.01 -3.58
CA LEU A 263 11.67 9.72 -2.90
C LEU A 263 11.66 8.31 -2.30
N ALA A 264 10.55 7.86 -1.72
CA ALA A 264 10.48 6.48 -1.21
C ALA A 264 10.69 5.46 -2.34
N CYS A 265 10.17 5.74 -3.54
CA CYS A 265 10.45 4.96 -4.74
C CYS A 265 11.94 5.00 -5.13
N ASP A 266 12.60 6.17 -5.06
CA ASP A 266 14.03 6.28 -5.33
C ASP A 266 14.88 5.47 -4.35
N LEU A 267 14.59 5.60 -3.05
CA LEU A 267 15.34 4.95 -1.96
C LEU A 267 15.21 3.43 -1.99
N MET A 268 14.09 2.89 -2.49
CA MET A 268 13.93 1.45 -2.60
C MET A 268 14.65 0.85 -3.81
N GLU A 269 15.05 1.64 -4.82
CA GLU A 269 15.66 1.11 -6.04
C GLU A 269 16.89 0.21 -5.77
N PRO A 270 17.87 0.61 -4.92
CA PRO A 270 19.01 -0.25 -4.59
C PRO A 270 18.64 -1.52 -3.81
N VAL A 271 17.49 -1.53 -3.14
CA VAL A 271 17.04 -2.62 -2.25
C VAL A 271 16.12 -3.60 -2.99
N ARG A 272 15.47 -3.19 -4.08
CA ARG A 272 14.60 -4.07 -4.90
C ARG A 272 15.26 -5.41 -5.26
N PRO A 273 16.53 -5.50 -5.66
CA PRO A 273 17.13 -6.80 -6.00
C PRO A 273 17.22 -7.77 -4.82
N ALA A 274 17.34 -7.26 -3.58
CA ALA A 274 17.31 -8.11 -2.39
C ALA A 274 15.91 -8.69 -2.13
N VAL A 275 14.86 -7.91 -2.39
CA VAL A 275 13.47 -8.40 -2.37
C VAL A 275 13.26 -9.44 -3.47
N ASP A 276 13.76 -9.17 -4.67
CA ASP A 276 13.64 -10.08 -5.81
C ASP A 276 14.29 -11.43 -5.51
N ARG A 277 15.52 -11.41 -4.97
CA ARG A 277 16.19 -12.62 -4.50
C ARG A 277 15.36 -13.40 -3.47
N TYR A 278 14.82 -12.70 -2.48
CA TYR A 278 13.96 -13.32 -1.46
C TYR A 278 12.73 -13.99 -2.09
N VAL A 279 12.09 -13.36 -3.09
CA VAL A 279 10.96 -13.96 -3.81
C VAL A 279 11.39 -15.18 -4.60
N LEU A 280 12.53 -15.18 -5.30
CA LEU A 280 13.04 -16.37 -5.99
C LEU A 280 13.28 -17.53 -5.02
N GLU A 281 13.92 -17.24 -3.89
CA GLU A 281 14.18 -18.25 -2.85
C GLU A 281 12.86 -18.80 -2.29
N LEU A 282 11.87 -17.94 -2.03
CA LEU A 282 10.54 -18.35 -1.57
C LEU A 282 9.82 -19.22 -2.60
N LEU A 283 9.81 -18.83 -3.89
CA LEU A 283 9.21 -19.61 -4.97
C LEU A 283 9.88 -20.98 -5.16
N SER A 284 11.20 -21.06 -4.92
CA SER A 284 11.96 -22.31 -5.05
C SER A 284 11.67 -23.31 -3.92
N ARG A 285 11.23 -22.83 -2.75
CA ARG A 285 11.03 -23.64 -1.54
C ARG A 285 9.56 -23.88 -1.20
N ARG A 286 8.66 -22.94 -1.54
CA ARG A 286 7.24 -23.02 -1.20
C ARG A 286 6.47 -23.79 -2.27
N THR A 287 5.58 -24.66 -1.81
CA THR A 287 4.51 -25.24 -2.63
C THR A 287 3.21 -24.55 -2.22
N PHE A 288 2.63 -23.78 -3.14
CA PHE A 288 1.42 -23.00 -2.88
C PHE A 288 0.18 -23.89 -2.84
N THR A 289 -0.75 -23.51 -1.98
CA THR A 289 -2.08 -24.13 -1.85
C THR A 289 -3.18 -23.07 -1.94
N LYS A 290 -4.45 -23.48 -1.91
CA LYS A 290 -5.62 -22.59 -1.85
C LYS A 290 -5.65 -21.70 -0.61
N GLU A 291 -4.94 -22.07 0.46
CA GLU A 291 -4.81 -21.28 1.68
C GLU A 291 -3.83 -20.10 1.50
N ASP A 292 -2.93 -20.16 0.52
CA ASP A 292 -1.94 -19.11 0.28
C ASP A 292 -2.44 -18.03 -0.66
N VAL A 293 -3.22 -18.42 -1.67
CA VAL A 293 -3.58 -17.55 -2.79
C VAL A 293 -5.00 -17.78 -3.28
N PHE A 294 -5.62 -16.69 -3.73
CA PHE A 294 -6.96 -16.68 -4.29
C PHE A 294 -7.02 -15.86 -5.58
N GLU A 295 -7.90 -16.24 -6.50
CA GLU A 295 -8.15 -15.52 -7.74
C GLU A 295 -9.48 -14.76 -7.66
N LEU A 296 -9.42 -13.44 -7.86
CA LEU A 296 -10.61 -12.59 -7.95
C LEU A 296 -11.34 -12.78 -9.28
N LEU A 297 -12.61 -12.37 -9.33
CA LEU A 297 -13.44 -12.44 -10.54
C LEU A 297 -12.86 -11.69 -11.75
N ASP A 298 -11.99 -10.69 -11.52
CA ASP A 298 -11.31 -9.96 -12.59
C ASP A 298 -9.94 -10.54 -12.98
N GLY A 299 -9.61 -11.75 -12.50
CA GLY A 299 -8.38 -12.48 -12.80
C GLY A 299 -7.17 -12.08 -11.95
N GLN A 300 -7.36 -11.19 -10.96
CA GLN A 300 -6.27 -10.82 -10.05
C GLN A 300 -5.95 -11.93 -9.05
N CYS A 301 -4.67 -12.22 -8.87
CA CYS A 301 -4.17 -13.04 -7.78
C CYS A 301 -4.06 -12.21 -6.50
N ARG A 302 -4.55 -12.75 -5.38
CA ARG A 302 -4.44 -12.20 -4.03
C ARG A 302 -3.72 -13.18 -3.13
N LEU A 303 -2.93 -12.65 -2.21
CA LEU A 303 -2.30 -13.41 -1.13
C LEU A 303 -3.27 -13.47 0.05
N LEU A 304 -3.23 -14.58 0.78
CA LEU A 304 -4.05 -14.82 1.95
C LEU A 304 -3.18 -14.98 3.21
N PRO A 305 -3.72 -14.75 4.41
CA PRO A 305 -3.10 -15.21 5.65
C PRO A 305 -3.05 -16.75 5.71
N PRO A 306 -2.01 -17.38 6.29
CA PRO A 306 -0.91 -16.76 7.02
C PRO A 306 0.25 -16.25 6.14
N LEU A 307 0.26 -16.52 4.83
CA LEU A 307 1.37 -16.07 3.96
C LEU A 307 1.59 -14.55 4.01
N THR A 308 0.52 -13.74 4.03
CA THR A 308 0.67 -12.28 4.18
C THR A 308 1.28 -11.88 5.52
N TYR A 309 1.07 -12.66 6.59
CA TYR A 309 1.69 -12.44 7.89
C TYR A 309 3.20 -12.67 7.81
N ASP A 310 3.62 -13.82 7.28
CA ASP A 310 5.04 -14.17 7.10
C ASP A 310 5.78 -13.10 6.29
N LEU A 311 5.13 -12.59 5.23
CA LEU A 311 5.68 -11.51 4.41
C LEU A 311 5.76 -10.19 5.18
N ALA A 312 4.75 -9.82 5.96
CA ALA A 312 4.76 -8.59 6.75
C ALA A 312 5.86 -8.57 7.82
N VAL A 313 6.20 -9.73 8.40
CA VAL A 313 7.29 -9.88 9.37
C VAL A 313 8.65 -9.46 8.76
N THR A 314 8.83 -9.66 7.44
CA THR A 314 10.07 -9.26 6.74
C THR A 314 10.32 -7.74 6.71
N ALA A 315 9.39 -6.91 7.18
CA ALA A 315 9.56 -5.46 7.30
C ALA A 315 10.87 -5.06 8.00
N ALA A 316 11.27 -5.78 9.06
CA ALA A 316 12.54 -5.54 9.76
C ALA A 316 13.77 -5.65 8.83
N ARG A 317 13.78 -6.67 7.97
CA ARG A 317 14.84 -6.90 6.99
C ARG A 317 14.92 -5.74 5.99
N TRP A 318 13.78 -5.30 5.48
CA TRP A 318 13.72 -4.19 4.51
C TRP A 318 14.10 -2.86 5.14
N ALA A 319 13.68 -2.60 6.39
CA ALA A 319 14.10 -1.45 7.17
C ALA A 319 15.63 -1.37 7.30
N ARG A 320 16.27 -2.50 7.64
CA ARG A 320 17.74 -2.60 7.79
C ARG A 320 18.48 -2.32 6.47
N LEU A 321 17.92 -2.73 5.33
CA LEU A 321 18.55 -2.53 4.02
C LEU A 321 18.32 -1.13 3.45
N VAL A 322 17.14 -0.53 3.63
CA VAL A 322 16.82 0.80 3.09
C VAL A 322 17.39 1.94 3.94
N ARG A 323 17.61 1.69 5.24
CA ARG A 323 18.09 2.73 6.16
C ARG A 323 19.46 3.31 5.74
N PRO A 324 20.50 2.52 5.43
CA PRO A 324 21.78 3.05 4.94
C PRO A 324 21.64 3.86 3.65
N VAL A 325 20.74 3.46 2.74
CA VAL A 325 20.47 4.21 1.50
C VAL A 325 19.91 5.60 1.81
N ALA A 326 18.94 5.69 2.73
CA ALA A 326 18.38 6.96 3.15
C ALA A 326 19.42 7.84 3.88
N ASP A 327 20.24 7.24 4.75
CA ASP A 327 21.32 7.94 5.45
C ASP A 327 22.35 8.49 4.45
N GLU A 328 22.76 7.71 3.43
CA GLU A 328 23.70 8.15 2.38
C GLU A 328 23.13 9.30 1.55
N VAL A 329 21.89 9.17 1.07
CA VAL A 329 21.22 10.25 0.32
C VAL A 329 21.13 11.52 1.17
N ALA A 330 20.79 11.39 2.45
CA ALA A 330 20.74 12.52 3.36
C ALA A 330 22.13 13.15 3.58
N ASP A 331 23.16 12.35 3.79
CA ASP A 331 24.54 12.83 3.98
C ASP A 331 25.02 13.59 2.74
N ARG A 332 24.74 13.08 1.53
CA ARG A 332 25.13 13.72 0.27
C ARG A 332 24.38 15.03 -0.01
N LEU A 333 23.12 15.14 0.41
CA LEU A 333 22.35 16.38 0.26
C LEU A 333 22.88 17.50 1.16
N GLY A 334 23.65 17.21 2.21
CA GLY A 334 24.29 18.24 3.01
C GLY A 334 23.32 18.91 3.98
N GLY A 335 23.24 18.34 5.18
CA GLY A 335 22.77 19.00 6.39
C GLY A 335 23.76 18.67 7.50
N VAL A 336 24.11 19.65 8.33
CA VAL A 336 24.97 19.45 9.51
C VAL A 336 24.59 18.16 10.22
N ARG A 337 25.54 17.22 10.35
CA ARG A 337 25.39 15.99 11.14
C ARG A 337 24.78 16.33 12.50
N ARG A 338 23.47 16.13 12.65
CA ARG A 338 22.96 15.61 13.92
C ARG A 338 22.87 14.11 13.69
N ARG A 339 23.95 13.40 14.05
CA ARG A 339 23.90 11.95 14.28
C ARG A 339 22.57 11.69 15.00
N TRP A 340 21.67 10.96 14.37
CA TRP A 340 20.50 10.41 15.06
C TRP A 340 21.04 9.45 16.11
N ARG A 341 21.31 9.98 17.31
CA ARG A 341 21.47 9.16 18.50
C ARG A 341 20.04 8.76 18.83
N GLY A 342 19.68 7.52 18.48
CA GLY A 342 18.42 6.93 18.93
C GLY A 342 18.18 7.32 20.39
N THR A 343 17.01 7.90 20.65
CA THR A 343 16.47 8.32 21.95
C THR A 343 17.42 8.18 23.15
N ARG A 344 18.41 9.08 23.24
CA ARG A 344 18.77 9.62 24.54
C ARG A 344 17.62 10.56 24.90
N SER A 345 16.77 10.05 25.79
CA SER A 345 15.76 10.80 26.51
C SER A 345 16.39 12.04 27.15
N ASN A 346 16.30 13.18 26.48
CA ASN A 346 16.26 14.44 27.20
C ASN A 346 14.83 14.54 27.73
N GLY A 347 14.73 14.41 29.06
CA GLY A 347 13.48 14.30 29.78
C GLY A 347 12.51 15.42 29.44
N VAL A 348 11.28 15.02 29.11
CA VAL A 348 10.14 15.75 29.67
C VAL A 348 10.00 15.17 31.07
N GLY A 349 10.66 15.82 32.03
CA GLY A 349 10.39 15.58 33.44
C GLY A 349 8.89 15.70 33.64
N VAL A 350 8.28 14.64 34.13
CA VAL A 350 6.93 14.67 34.68
C VAL A 350 7.01 15.54 35.93
N ASN A 351 6.89 16.85 35.75
CA ASN A 351 6.66 17.75 36.88
C ASN A 351 5.17 17.68 37.18
N SER A 352 4.81 16.66 37.95
CA SER A 352 3.54 16.56 38.66
C SER A 352 3.46 17.68 39.69
N ARG A 353 3.05 18.87 39.27
CA ARG A 353 2.50 19.89 40.16
C ARG A 353 1.14 20.33 39.64
N ARG A 354 0.12 19.69 40.22
CA ARG A 354 -1.27 20.18 40.23
C ARG A 354 -1.29 21.66 40.65
N ARG A 355 -2.01 22.48 39.89
CA ARG A 355 -2.74 23.64 40.43
C ARG A 355 -4.15 23.63 39.85
N PRO A 356 -5.19 23.82 40.68
CA PRO A 356 -6.56 23.84 40.21
C PRO A 356 -6.85 25.21 39.57
N ARG A 357 -7.55 25.22 38.43
CA ARG A 357 -8.27 26.42 37.96
C ARG A 357 -9.70 26.01 37.65
N GLY A 358 -10.62 26.70 38.32
CA GLY A 358 -12.06 26.48 38.28
C GLY A 358 -12.71 26.88 36.95
N PRO A 359 -14.05 26.88 36.92
CA PRO A 359 -14.81 26.96 35.68
C PRO A 359 -14.90 28.41 35.21
N THR A 360 -14.39 28.68 34.01
CA THR A 360 -14.81 29.88 33.26
C THR A 360 -15.37 29.43 31.94
N GLY A 361 -16.70 29.39 31.88
CA GLY A 361 -17.44 29.38 30.63
C GLY A 361 -17.09 30.63 29.83
N VAL A 362 -16.75 30.42 28.57
CA VAL A 362 -16.87 31.44 27.53
C VAL A 362 -17.40 30.71 26.30
N THR A 363 -18.71 30.74 26.15
CA THR A 363 -19.36 30.67 24.84
C THR A 363 -18.82 31.81 24.00
N ARG A 364 -18.17 31.50 22.87
CA ARG A 364 -17.98 32.46 21.78
C ARG A 364 -18.55 31.87 20.51
N GLU A 365 -19.53 32.61 20.01
CA GLU A 365 -20.27 32.43 18.79
C GLU A 365 -19.33 32.38 17.59
N PHE A 366 -19.61 31.46 16.68
CA PHE A 366 -18.96 31.40 15.36
C PHE A 366 -19.51 32.53 14.50
N GLY A 367 -18.84 33.69 14.54
CA GLY A 367 -18.95 34.72 13.53
C GLY A 367 -18.19 34.31 12.27
N GLY A 368 -18.87 34.34 11.13
CA GLY A 368 -18.30 34.03 9.83
C GLY A 368 -17.18 34.99 9.43
N ALA A 369 -16.19 34.43 8.74
CA ALA A 369 -15.27 35.17 7.91
C ALA A 369 -15.05 34.34 6.65
N ASP A 370 -15.73 34.77 5.58
CA ASP A 370 -15.44 34.41 4.21
C ASP A 370 -13.98 34.73 3.88
N GLY A 371 -13.31 33.80 3.24
CA GLY A 371 -11.90 33.90 2.88
C GLY A 371 -11.53 32.86 1.82
N ASP A 372 -11.94 33.17 0.59
CA ASP A 372 -11.45 32.70 -0.72
C ASP A 372 -10.55 31.46 -0.76
N ALA A 373 -11.18 30.29 -0.81
CA ALA A 373 -10.59 29.07 -1.36
C ALA A 373 -11.11 28.88 -2.79
N ALA A 374 -10.62 29.69 -3.73
CA ALA A 374 -10.88 29.52 -5.15
C ALA A 374 -9.81 28.63 -5.82
N ASP A 375 -10.32 27.56 -6.43
CA ASP A 375 -9.91 26.99 -7.71
C ASP A 375 -8.67 26.08 -7.82
N GLN A 376 -8.87 24.81 -7.49
CA GLN A 376 -8.27 23.71 -8.27
C GLN A 376 -9.39 23.02 -9.07
N PRO A 377 -9.26 22.84 -10.40
CA PRO A 377 -10.33 22.24 -11.19
C PRO A 377 -10.52 20.79 -10.76
N ALA A 378 -11.70 20.50 -10.21
CA ALA A 378 -12.10 19.15 -9.87
C ALA A 378 -11.97 18.25 -11.12
N SER A 379 -11.40 17.06 -10.96
CA SER A 379 -11.30 16.08 -12.05
C SER A 379 -12.66 15.85 -12.71
N PRO A 380 -12.74 15.50 -14.02
CA PRO A 380 -14.02 15.28 -14.69
C PRO A 380 -14.95 14.32 -13.93
N MET A 381 -14.37 13.29 -13.30
CA MET A 381 -15.08 12.35 -12.43
C MET A 381 -15.56 13.01 -11.13
N ALA A 382 -14.73 13.83 -10.48
CA ALA A 382 -15.12 14.55 -9.26
C ALA A 382 -16.24 15.58 -9.51
N ARG A 383 -16.21 16.30 -10.65
CA ARG A 383 -17.32 17.18 -11.07
C ARG A 383 -18.61 16.39 -11.27
N ARG A 384 -18.54 15.27 -12.00
CA ARG A 384 -19.69 14.39 -12.23
C ARG A 384 -20.27 13.83 -10.93
N MET A 385 -19.42 13.40 -9.99
CA MET A 385 -19.85 12.89 -8.68
C MET A 385 -20.42 13.99 -7.78
N ARG A 386 -19.89 15.21 -7.84
CA ARG A 386 -20.47 16.37 -7.12
C ARG A 386 -21.85 16.72 -7.66
N ALA A 387 -22.01 16.80 -8.99
CA ALA A 387 -23.30 17.04 -9.63
C ALA A 387 -24.32 15.94 -9.30
N LEU A 388 -23.90 14.67 -9.36
CA LEU A 388 -24.75 13.53 -9.00
C LEU A 388 -25.23 13.61 -7.53
N ARG A 389 -24.32 13.89 -6.60
CA ARG A 389 -24.64 14.04 -5.16
C ARG A 389 -25.53 15.24 -4.89
N ALA A 390 -25.31 16.37 -5.57
CA ALA A 390 -26.16 17.54 -5.46
C ALA A 390 -27.59 17.24 -5.92
N ALA A 391 -27.73 16.58 -7.08
CA ALA A 391 -29.03 16.20 -7.58
C ALA A 391 -29.73 15.11 -6.72
N ASN A 392 -28.98 14.27 -5.98
CA ASN A 392 -29.57 13.27 -5.08
C ASN A 392 -30.19 14.00 -3.89
N ARG A 393 -29.42 14.90 -3.28
CA ARG A 393 -29.88 15.70 -2.13
C ARG A 393 -31.09 16.56 -2.47
N GLU A 394 -31.11 17.17 -3.65
CA GLU A 394 -32.25 17.99 -4.07
C GLU A 394 -33.51 17.13 -4.28
N TRP A 395 -33.37 15.94 -4.86
CA TRP A 395 -34.47 15.01 -5.00
C TRP A 395 -35.00 14.54 -3.64
N GLU A 396 -34.10 14.17 -2.70
CA GLU A 396 -34.44 13.76 -1.33
C GLU A 396 -35.16 14.87 -0.56
N ARG A 397 -34.77 16.14 -0.79
CA ARG A 397 -35.42 17.32 -0.19
C ARG A 397 -36.87 17.48 -0.64
N LEU A 398 -37.18 17.15 -1.89
CA LEU A 398 -38.49 17.34 -2.50
C LEU A 398 -39.45 16.16 -2.27
N HIS A 399 -38.94 14.93 -2.17
CA HIS A 399 -39.77 13.70 -2.18
C HIS A 399 -39.64 12.85 -0.93
N GLY A 400 -38.73 13.21 0.00
CA GLY A 400 -38.39 12.35 1.13
C GLY A 400 -37.57 11.11 0.71
N ARG A 401 -37.26 10.23 1.67
CA ARG A 401 -36.47 9.03 1.42
C ARG A 401 -37.31 7.78 1.72
N PRO A 402 -37.82 7.07 0.69
CA PRO A 402 -38.58 5.83 0.89
C PRO A 402 -37.73 4.72 1.51
N ASP A 403 -38.39 3.73 2.11
CA ASP A 403 -37.70 2.57 2.70
C ASP A 403 -37.03 1.75 1.57
N PRO A 404 -35.71 1.51 1.62
CA PRO A 404 -35.03 0.64 0.67
C PRO A 404 -35.63 -0.77 0.50
N ALA A 405 -36.41 -1.25 1.48
CA ALA A 405 -37.14 -2.50 1.39
C ALA A 405 -38.24 -2.49 0.30
N GLU A 406 -38.84 -1.32 0.02
CA GLU A 406 -39.87 -1.15 -1.02
C GLU A 406 -39.33 -1.50 -2.40
N PHE A 407 -38.11 -1.06 -2.73
CA PHE A 407 -37.49 -1.40 -4.01
C PHE A 407 -37.32 -2.91 -4.21
N LYS A 408 -36.92 -3.62 -3.16
CA LYS A 408 -36.69 -5.07 -3.24
C LYS A 408 -37.99 -5.85 -3.41
N ARG A 409 -39.08 -5.35 -2.84
CA ARG A 409 -40.40 -5.98 -2.90
C ARG A 409 -41.12 -5.65 -4.21
N ASP A 410 -41.12 -4.39 -4.62
CA ASP A 410 -42.06 -3.88 -5.62
C ASP A 410 -41.41 -3.66 -7.00
N VAL A 411 -40.09 -3.41 -7.05
CA VAL A 411 -39.39 -3.06 -8.30
C VAL A 411 -38.47 -4.18 -8.76
N LEU A 412 -37.65 -4.72 -7.86
CA LEU A 412 -36.62 -5.72 -8.17
C LEU A 412 -37.15 -6.97 -8.91
N PRO A 413 -38.33 -7.55 -8.56
CA PRO A 413 -38.83 -8.74 -9.25
C PRO A 413 -39.07 -8.51 -10.75
N GLY A 414 -39.52 -7.32 -11.16
CA GLY A 414 -39.78 -7.00 -12.56
C GLY A 414 -38.52 -6.79 -13.39
N LEU A 415 -37.38 -6.47 -12.76
CA LEU A 415 -36.12 -6.18 -13.45
C LEU A 415 -35.48 -7.41 -14.09
N VAL A 416 -35.83 -8.62 -13.64
CA VAL A 416 -35.31 -9.88 -14.20
C VAL A 416 -35.63 -10.01 -15.69
N ASN A 417 -36.78 -9.47 -16.11
CA ASN A 417 -37.27 -9.51 -17.48
C ASN A 417 -36.72 -8.38 -18.37
N LEU A 418 -35.97 -7.43 -17.79
CA LEU A 418 -35.38 -6.32 -18.53
C LEU A 418 -33.96 -6.64 -18.99
N THR A 419 -33.66 -6.25 -20.22
CA THR A 419 -32.27 -6.26 -20.72
C THR A 419 -31.48 -5.13 -20.06
N LEU A 420 -30.17 -5.34 -19.88
CA LEU A 420 -29.29 -4.29 -19.32
C LEU A 420 -29.33 -3.01 -20.16
N ARG A 421 -29.52 -3.12 -21.48
CA ARG A 421 -29.60 -1.98 -22.41
C ARG A 421 -30.86 -1.13 -22.17
N GLN A 422 -32.00 -1.75 -21.86
CA GLN A 422 -33.23 -1.03 -21.49
C GLN A 422 -33.04 -0.26 -20.18
N MET A 423 -32.44 -0.90 -19.17
CA MET A 423 -32.15 -0.25 -17.88
C MET A 423 -31.17 0.93 -18.02
N GLU A 424 -30.13 0.77 -18.84
CA GLU A 424 -29.18 1.86 -19.14
C GLU A 424 -29.88 3.06 -19.81
N ALA A 425 -30.77 2.80 -20.78
CA ALA A 425 -31.49 3.83 -21.50
C ALA A 425 -32.45 4.63 -20.60
N ALA A 426 -33.18 3.96 -19.69
CA ALA A 426 -34.13 4.65 -18.81
C ALA A 426 -33.47 5.37 -17.63
N THR A 427 -32.37 4.84 -17.09
CA THR A 427 -31.77 5.40 -15.86
C THR A 427 -30.54 6.26 -16.10
N GLY A 428 -29.91 6.15 -17.27
CA GLY A 428 -28.61 6.77 -17.56
C GLY A 428 -27.46 6.20 -16.72
N LEU A 429 -27.69 5.11 -15.98
CA LEU A 429 -26.69 4.41 -15.19
C LEU A 429 -25.82 3.53 -16.08
N SER A 430 -24.59 3.23 -15.62
CA SER A 430 -23.69 2.36 -16.37
C SER A 430 -24.13 0.90 -16.35
N ARG A 431 -23.81 0.13 -17.40
CA ARG A 431 -24.04 -1.32 -17.48
C ARG A 431 -23.65 -2.09 -16.22
N ALA A 432 -22.50 -1.74 -15.64
CA ALA A 432 -21.99 -2.37 -14.44
C ALA A 432 -22.90 -2.12 -13.22
N LEU A 433 -23.48 -0.93 -13.11
CA LEU A 433 -24.42 -0.58 -12.04
C LEU A 433 -25.79 -1.24 -12.28
N CYS A 434 -26.31 -1.19 -13.51
CA CYS A 434 -27.54 -1.90 -13.89
C CYS A 434 -27.45 -3.41 -13.64
N THR A 435 -26.28 -4.01 -13.86
CA THR A 435 -26.04 -5.44 -13.56
C THR A 435 -26.19 -5.75 -12.07
N LYS A 436 -25.63 -4.92 -11.20
CA LYS A 436 -25.72 -5.09 -9.73
C LYS A 436 -27.14 -4.84 -9.23
N ILE A 437 -27.82 -3.83 -9.79
CA ILE A 437 -29.23 -3.53 -9.47
C ILE A 437 -30.12 -4.72 -9.82
N ARG A 438 -30.00 -5.26 -11.05
CA ARG A 438 -30.81 -6.39 -11.52
C ARG A 438 -30.59 -7.68 -10.72
N ARG A 439 -29.40 -7.86 -10.14
CA ARG A 439 -29.07 -8.99 -9.25
C ARG A 439 -29.55 -8.80 -7.81
N GLY A 440 -30.00 -7.60 -7.45
CA GLY A 440 -30.38 -7.25 -6.08
C GLY A 440 -29.19 -6.96 -5.15
N ASP A 441 -27.96 -6.86 -5.69
CA ASP A 441 -26.73 -6.61 -4.92
C ASP A 441 -26.72 -5.19 -4.31
N ILE A 442 -27.39 -4.24 -4.97
CA ILE A 442 -27.49 -2.84 -4.56
C ILE A 442 -28.89 -2.29 -4.82
N VAL A 443 -29.35 -1.39 -3.95
CA VAL A 443 -30.56 -0.59 -4.16
C VAL A 443 -30.14 0.76 -4.75
N PRO A 444 -30.58 1.14 -5.96
CA PRO A 444 -30.25 2.44 -6.53
C PRO A 444 -30.95 3.56 -5.77
N HIS A 445 -30.49 4.80 -5.95
CA HIS A 445 -31.18 5.96 -5.35
C HIS A 445 -32.66 6.02 -5.83
N PRO A 446 -33.63 6.36 -4.96
CA PRO A 446 -35.07 6.37 -5.27
C PRO A 446 -35.48 7.09 -6.55
N ARG A 447 -34.78 8.17 -6.91
CA ARG A 447 -34.96 8.86 -8.20
C ARG A 447 -34.94 7.98 -9.47
N TYR A 448 -34.33 6.79 -9.39
CA TYR A 448 -34.20 5.85 -10.51
C TYR A 448 -35.26 4.75 -10.47
N TRP A 449 -36.12 4.72 -9.46
CA TRP A 449 -37.10 3.65 -9.29
C TRP A 449 -38.25 3.82 -10.28
N GLU A 450 -38.80 5.02 -10.41
CA GLU A 450 -39.90 5.31 -11.34
C GLU A 450 -39.56 5.01 -12.81
N PRO A 451 -38.40 5.44 -13.38
CA PRO A 451 -38.00 5.02 -14.73
C PRO A 451 -37.80 3.51 -14.90
N LEU A 452 -37.51 2.78 -13.82
CA LEU A 452 -37.39 1.33 -13.84
C LEU A 452 -38.75 0.64 -13.74
N ILE A 453 -39.69 1.23 -13.00
CA ILE A 453 -41.08 0.79 -12.87
C ILE A 453 -41.81 0.98 -14.22
N ASP A 454 -41.60 2.11 -14.90
CA ASP A 454 -42.22 2.39 -16.21
C ASP A 454 -41.80 1.40 -17.31
N LEU A 455 -40.62 0.78 -17.15
CA LEU A 455 -40.14 -0.25 -18.06
C LEU A 455 -40.69 -1.65 -17.75
N THR A 456 -41.13 -1.88 -16.52
CA THR A 456 -41.74 -3.15 -16.16
C THR A 456 -43.19 -3.17 -16.61
N PRO A 457 -43.60 -4.09 -17.49
CA PRO A 457 -45.00 -4.16 -17.91
C PRO A 457 -45.88 -4.37 -16.68
N CYS A 458 -46.85 -3.47 -16.50
CA CYS A 458 -47.79 -3.47 -15.39
C CYS A 458 -48.43 -4.86 -15.25
N ALA A 459 -48.23 -5.53 -14.11
CA ALA A 459 -49.10 -6.62 -13.69
C ALA A 459 -50.41 -5.99 -13.20
N SER A 460 -51.25 -5.55 -14.14
CA SER A 460 -52.64 -5.20 -13.86
C SER A 460 -53.48 -6.47 -14.01
N HIS A 461 -54.12 -6.87 -12.90
CA HIS A 461 -55.08 -7.97 -12.72
C HIS A 461 -54.56 -9.42 -12.73
N VAL A 462 -54.35 -9.97 -11.53
CA VAL A 462 -55.20 -11.04 -10.96
C VAL A 462 -55.36 -10.79 -9.46
#